data_AF-A0A954QPM9-F1
#
_entry.id   AF-A0A954QPM9-F1
#
_cell.length_a   1.000
_cell.length_b   1.000
_cell.length_c   1.000
_cell.angle_alpha   90.00
_cell.angle_beta   90.00
_cell.angle_gamma   90.00
#
_symmetry.space_group_name_H-M   'P 1'
#
loop_
_entity.id
_entity.type
_entity.pdbx_description
1 polymer ?
#
loop_
_entity_poly.entity_id
_entity_poly.type
_entity_poly.pdbx_seq_one_letter_code
_entity_poly.pdbx_strand_id
1 'polypeptide(L)' 'LRKIRGDYPQSQTLFVAVTGFGREEDRRQTEEAGFHLHVVKPVDPYELLETIAQRQQRDT' A
#
# COMPACT_ATOMS: atom_id res chain seq x y z
N LEU A 1 -1.78 11.54 -0.13
CA LEU A 1 -2.61 10.85 -1.14
C LEU A 1 -3.53 11.79 -1.94
N ARG A 2 -4.20 12.79 -1.35
CA ARG A 2 -5.18 13.65 -2.06
C ARG A 2 -4.73 14.22 -3.40
N LYS A 3 -3.49 14.73 -3.53
CA LYS A 3 -2.96 15.24 -4.81
C LYS A 3 -2.77 14.12 -5.84
N ILE A 4 -2.12 13.02 -5.45
CA ILE A 4 -1.80 11.89 -6.34
C ILE A 4 -3.07 11.20 -6.85
N ARG A 5 -4.13 11.12 -6.03
CA ARG A 5 -5.41 10.51 -6.43
C ARG A 5 -6.15 11.25 -7.53
N GLY A 6 -5.83 12.53 -7.78
CA GLY A 6 -6.41 13.25 -8.91
C GLY A 6 -5.96 12.68 -10.26
N ASP A 7 -4.70 12.24 -10.32
CA ASP A 7 -4.06 11.76 -11.55
C ASP A 7 -4.05 10.22 -11.62
N TYR A 8 -4.14 9.55 -10.47
CA TYR A 8 -4.04 8.09 -10.34
C TYR A 8 -5.25 7.51 -9.59
N PRO A 9 -6.28 7.03 -10.31
CA PRO A 9 -7.47 6.46 -9.68
C PRO A 9 -7.13 5.18 -8.92
N GLN A 10 -7.72 5.01 -7.73
CA GLN A 10 -7.49 3.86 -6.85
C GLN A 10 -7.87 2.51 -7.48
N SER A 11 -8.82 2.50 -8.41
CA SER A 11 -9.21 1.29 -9.15
C SER A 11 -8.13 0.76 -10.09
N GLN A 12 -7.12 1.57 -10.42
CA GLN A 12 -6.05 1.21 -11.37
C GLN A 12 -4.66 1.36 -10.77
N THR A 13 -4.55 1.83 -9.53
CA THR A 13 -3.26 2.14 -8.90
C THR A 13 -3.18 1.55 -7.50
N LEU A 14 -2.19 0.67 -7.29
CA LEU A 14 -1.90 0.11 -5.98
C LEU A 14 -1.09 1.10 -5.12
N PHE A 15 -1.74 1.73 -4.14
CA PHE A 15 -1.07 2.52 -3.12
C PHE A 15 -0.55 1.65 -1.95
N VAL A 16 0.76 1.64 -1.72
CA VAL A 16 1.43 0.96 -0.60
C VAL A 16 2.11 1.99 0.31
N ALA A 17 1.82 1.96 1.61
CA ALA A 17 2.51 2.76 2.60
C ALA A 17 3.71 1.98 3.14
N VAL A 18 4.91 2.57 3.09
CA VAL A 18 6.14 1.98 3.65
C VAL A 18 6.62 2.85 4.80
N THR A 19 6.43 2.41 6.04
CA THR A 19 6.63 3.23 7.26
C THR A 19 7.63 2.59 8.22
N GLY A 20 8.18 3.35 9.17
CA GLY A 20 8.94 2.79 10.31
C GLY A 20 8.07 2.42 11.51
N PHE A 21 6.75 2.47 11.36
CA PHE A 21 5.79 2.38 12.46
C PHE A 21 4.85 1.20 12.22
N GLY A 22 5.02 0.15 13.02
CA GLY A 22 4.31 -1.12 12.87
C GLY A 22 3.16 -1.34 13.84
N ARG A 23 2.67 -0.30 14.53
CA ARG A 23 1.55 -0.47 15.46
C ARG A 23 0.24 -0.61 14.67
N GLU A 24 -0.75 -1.27 15.26
CA GLU A 24 -2.07 -1.41 14.64
C GLU A 24 -2.72 -0.07 14.33
N GLU A 25 -2.49 0.95 15.17
CA GLU A 25 -3.00 2.30 14.95
C GLU A 25 -2.38 2.95 13.71
N ASP A 26 -1.09 2.72 13.45
CA ASP A 26 -0.43 3.22 12.24
C ASP A 26 -1.00 2.53 11.00
N ARG A 27 -1.21 1.22 11.08
CA ARG A 27 -1.85 0.43 10.02
C ARG A 27 -3.25 0.99 9.72
N ARG A 28 -4.08 1.17 10.74
CA ARG A 28 -5.44 1.72 10.62
C ARG A 28 -5.44 3.11 9.98
N GLN A 29 -4.53 3.99 10.39
CA GLN A 29 -4.39 5.32 9.79
C GLN A 29 -4.04 5.25 8.30
N THR A 30 -3.17 4.33 7.87
CA THR A 30 -2.86 4.17 6.44
C THR A 30 -4.04 3.61 5.64
N GLU A 31 -4.79 2.67 6.22
CA GLU A 31 -6.01 2.13 5.61
C GLU A 31 -7.08 3.23 5.46
N GLU A 32 -7.33 4.05 6.49
CA GLU A 32 -8.26 5.17 6.45
C GLU A 32 -7.82 6.27 5.46
N ALA A 33 -6.51 6.50 5.36
CA ALA A 33 -5.95 7.37 4.33
C ALA A 33 -6.16 6.79 2.92
N GLY A 34 -6.49 5.49 2.81
CA GLY A 34 -6.79 4.68 1.63
C GLY A 34 -5.55 4.20 0.88
N PHE A 35 -4.51 3.83 1.63
CA PHE A 35 -3.54 2.85 1.16
C PHE A 35 -4.17 1.46 1.18
N HIS A 36 -3.79 0.63 0.22
CA HIS A 36 -4.26 -0.76 0.17
C HIS A 36 -3.41 -1.68 1.04
N LEU A 37 -2.15 -1.29 1.27
CA LEU A 37 -1.16 -2.09 1.99
C LEU A 37 -0.31 -1.19 2.88
N HIS A 38 0.04 -1.70 4.04
CA HIS A 38 0.98 -1.09 4.99
C HIS A 38 2.15 -2.03 5.21
N VAL A 39 3.36 -1.53 4.97
CA VAL A 39 4.60 -2.28 5.06
C VAL A 39 5.54 -1.58 6.03
N VAL A 40 6.07 -2.32 6.99
CA VAL A 40 6.97 -1.78 8.02
C VAL A 40 8.41 -1.96 7.56
N LYS A 41 9.24 -0.94 7.75
CA LYS A 41 10.67 -1.00 7.47
C LYS A 41 11.40 -1.77 8.58
N PRO A 42 12.48 -2.51 8.24
CA PRO A 42 13.00 -2.73 6.89
C PRO A 42 12.10 -3.68 6.11
N VAL A 43 11.85 -3.35 4.84
CA VAL A 43 11.07 -4.19 3.93
C VAL A 43 12.01 -5.09 3.14
N ASP A 44 11.68 -6.38 3.05
CA ASP A 44 12.31 -7.28 2.10
C ASP A 44 11.80 -6.96 0.68
N PRO A 45 12.68 -6.59 -0.28
CA PRO A 45 12.28 -6.33 -1.66
C PRO A 45 11.54 -7.50 -2.32
N TYR A 46 11.89 -8.75 -1.99
CA TYR A 46 11.24 -9.94 -2.56
C TYR A 46 9.81 -10.06 -2.05
N GLU A 47 9.60 -9.92 -0.74
CA GLU A 47 8.25 -9.96 -0.13
C GLU A 47 7.35 -8.85 -0.69
N LEU A 48 7.92 -7.65 -0.90
CA LEU A 48 7.19 -6.54 -1.52
C LEU A 48 6.79 -6.85 -2.97
N LEU A 49 7.71 -7.41 -3.77
CA LEU A 49 7.44 -7.79 -5.15
C LEU A 49 6.38 -8.88 -5.26
N GLU A 50 6.43 -9.90 -4.39
CA GLU A 50 5.41 -10.94 -4.32
C GLU A 50 4.03 -10.34 -3.98
N THR A 51 3.98 -9.43 -3.01
CA THR A 51 2.74 -8.77 -2.62
C THR A 51 2.14 -7.94 -3.77
N ILE A 52 2.98 -7.22 -4.53
CA ILE A 52 2.56 -6.48 -5.72
C ILE A 52 2.02 -7.45 -6.79
N ALA A 53 2.73 -8.55 -7.06
CA ALA A 53 2.36 -9.54 -8.06
C ALA A 53 1.04 -10.25 -7.71
N GLN A 54 0.82 -10.59 -6.44
CA GLN A 54 -0.44 -11.19 -5.98
C GLN A 54 -1.62 -10.24 -6.15
N ARG A 55 -1.41 -8.93 -5.96
CA ARG A 55 -2.49 -7.96 -6.08
C ARG A 55 -2.90 -7.72 -7.53
N GLN A 56 -1.96 -7.67 -8.47
CA GLN A 56 -2.26 -7.56 -9.90
C GLN A 56 -3.15 -8.69 -10.42
N GLN A 57 -2.99 -9.91 -9.88
CA GLN A 57 -3.79 -11.07 -10.26
C GLN A 57 -5.23 -11.04 -9.76
N ARG A 58 -5.54 -10.24 -8.73
CA ARG A 58 -6.89 -10.10 -8.15
C ARG A 58 -7.74 -9.03 -8.83
N ASP A 59 -7.08 -8.10 -9.51
CA ASP A 59 -7.70 -6.96 -10.18
C ASP A 59 -7.91 -7.21 -11.70
N THR A 60 -7.57 -8.43 -12.19
CA THR A 60 -7.86 -8.93 -13.56
C THR A 60 -9.07 -9.85 -13.53
#